data_AF-A0A2E2FGC9-F1
#
_entry.id   AF-A0A2E2FGC9-F1
#
_cell.length_a   1.000
_cell.length_b   1.000
_cell.length_c   1.000
_cell.angle_alpha   90.00
_cell.angle_beta   90.00
_cell.angle_gamma   90.00
#
_symmetry.space_group_name_H-M   'P 1'
#
loop_
_entity.id
_entity.type
_entity.pdbx_description
1 polymer ?
#
loop_
_entity_poly.entity_id
_entity_poly.type
_entity_poly.pdbx_seq_one_letter_code
_entity_poly.pdbx_strand_id
1 'polypeptide(L)'
;MLPLTAALISSLIVFQIRQKGKSRSYFGFLMLTISLLFFSEFAMKLDLVVMLPFFYIFFLSTNYLIGPLLFFYNESLLHRKPRFKNQYKVHLFPSLLVFILLTTSFFYIGEDKFGQSILLTSSESYSGMENIFAYLILFLKTTFFYLHLLFYYYLINKNQDRHKKKYGKFYADYEKRNELLLLRIFISILGLIVTQVILELFKADNPYLIIGCNLAAGILIVLIFISGKEQVEIRKYRMYKLSSHEHEIRKK
;
A
#
# COMPACT_ATOMS: atom_id res chain seq x y z
N MET A 1 3.24 -3.98 -17.68
CA MET A 1 4.26 -5.04 -17.45
C MET A 1 5.41 -4.56 -16.60
N LEU A 2 6.11 -3.51 -17.03
CA LEU A 2 7.27 -2.96 -16.32
C LEU A 2 7.04 -2.71 -14.80
N PRO A 3 5.90 -2.14 -14.35
CA PRO A 3 5.64 -1.95 -12.92
C PRO A 3 5.55 -3.25 -12.13
N LEU A 4 4.85 -4.26 -12.66
CA LEU A 4 4.74 -5.59 -12.03
C LEU A 4 6.14 -6.22 -11.85
N THR A 5 6.95 -6.21 -12.90
CA THR A 5 8.31 -6.78 -12.85
C THR A 5 9.20 -6.04 -11.85
N ALA A 6 9.15 -4.70 -11.86
CA ALA A 6 9.89 -3.87 -10.92
C ALA A 6 9.49 -4.14 -9.47
N ALA A 7 8.19 -4.28 -9.19
CA ALA A 7 7.68 -4.54 -7.84
C ALA A 7 8.08 -5.95 -7.35
N LEU A 8 7.96 -6.97 -8.21
CA LEU A 8 8.35 -8.35 -7.89
C LEU A 8 9.84 -8.45 -7.60
N ILE A 9 10.69 -7.92 -8.48
CA ILE A 9 12.15 -7.89 -8.29
C ILE A 9 12.48 -7.16 -6.98
N SER A 10 11.87 -5.99 -6.75
CA SER A 10 12.10 -5.23 -5.52
C SER A 10 11.70 -6.02 -4.28
N SER A 11 10.57 -6.73 -4.30
CA SER A 11 10.13 -7.58 -3.18
C SER A 11 11.15 -8.68 -2.87
N LEU A 12 11.64 -9.39 -3.89
CA LEU A 12 12.64 -10.45 -3.76
C LEU A 12 13.95 -9.89 -3.16
N ILE A 13 14.41 -8.74 -3.68
CA ILE A 13 15.62 -8.08 -3.18
C ILE A 13 15.45 -7.65 -1.72
N VAL A 14 14.27 -7.14 -1.32
CA VAL A 14 14.02 -6.76 0.08
C VAL A 14 14.16 -7.96 1.02
N PHE A 15 13.67 -9.15 0.63
CA PHE A 15 13.82 -10.35 1.45
C PHE A 15 15.28 -10.84 1.53
N GLN A 16 16.10 -10.54 0.53
CA GLN A 16 17.54 -10.84 0.50
C GLN A 16 18.39 -9.84 1.30
N ILE A 17 17.85 -8.69 1.72
CA ILE A 17 18.60 -7.72 2.54
C ILE A 17 19.15 -8.40 3.80
N ARG A 18 20.47 -8.31 4.01
CA ARG A 18 21.20 -8.98 5.11
C ARG A 18 20.66 -8.64 6.51
N GLN A 19 20.10 -7.45 6.68
CA GLN A 19 19.59 -6.96 7.95
C GLN A 19 18.24 -7.60 8.31
N LYS A 20 18.28 -8.60 9.19
CA LYS A 20 17.07 -9.28 9.68
C LYS A 20 16.30 -8.36 10.64
N GLY A 21 14.97 -8.29 10.49
CA GLY A 21 14.10 -7.54 11.39
C GLY A 21 12.66 -7.44 10.87
N LYS A 22 11.72 -7.09 11.77
CA LYS A 22 10.30 -6.92 11.40
C LYS A 22 10.08 -5.82 10.36
N SER A 23 10.89 -4.75 10.38
CA SER A 23 10.83 -3.68 9.39
C SER A 23 11.09 -4.17 7.97
N ARG A 24 12.09 -5.03 7.79
CA ARG A 24 12.35 -5.68 6.49
C ARG A 24 11.15 -6.53 6.05
N SER A 25 10.59 -7.33 6.96
CA SER A 25 9.43 -8.17 6.64
C SER A 25 8.21 -7.35 6.24
N TYR A 26 7.83 -6.32 7.00
CA TYR A 26 6.69 -5.47 6.66
C TYR A 26 6.93 -4.70 5.36
N PHE A 27 8.14 -4.23 5.11
CA PHE A 27 8.49 -3.59 3.84
C PHE A 27 8.44 -4.57 2.66
N GLY A 28 8.92 -5.80 2.85
CA GLY A 28 8.84 -6.85 1.84
C GLY A 28 7.39 -7.21 1.50
N PHE A 29 6.53 -7.34 2.52
CA PHE A 29 5.09 -7.54 2.32
C PHE A 29 4.44 -6.33 1.63
N LEU A 30 4.81 -5.09 1.98
CA LEU A 30 4.34 -3.90 1.29
C LEU A 30 4.67 -3.96 -0.22
N MET A 31 5.91 -4.30 -0.57
CA MET A 31 6.32 -4.44 -1.97
C MET A 31 5.60 -5.58 -2.69
N LEU A 32 5.33 -6.69 -1.98
CA LEU A 32 4.53 -7.80 -2.51
C LEU A 32 3.09 -7.38 -2.76
N THR A 33 2.47 -6.62 -1.85
CA THR A 33 1.12 -6.06 -2.04
C THR A 33 1.08 -5.09 -3.23
N ILE A 34 2.09 -4.22 -3.39
CA ILE A 34 2.21 -3.36 -4.59
C ILE A 34 2.37 -4.21 -5.87
N SER A 35 3.08 -5.34 -5.79
CA SER A 35 3.18 -6.27 -6.94
C SER A 35 1.82 -6.86 -7.29
N LEU A 36 1.04 -7.27 -6.29
CA LEU A 36 -0.31 -7.80 -6.49
C LEU A 36 -1.27 -6.77 -7.09
N LEU A 37 -1.14 -5.49 -6.73
CA LEU A 37 -1.88 -4.39 -7.35
C LEU A 37 -1.64 -4.34 -8.87
N PHE A 38 -0.39 -4.40 -9.32
CA PHE A 38 -0.09 -4.42 -10.76
C PHE A 38 -0.41 -5.77 -11.43
N PHE A 39 -0.40 -6.85 -10.66
CA PHE A 39 -0.86 -8.15 -11.15
C PHE A 39 -2.37 -8.13 -11.42
N SER A 40 -3.16 -7.49 -10.56
CA SER A 40 -4.61 -7.37 -10.77
C SER A 40 -4.94 -6.54 -12.01
N GLU A 41 -4.20 -5.46 -12.27
CA GLU A 41 -4.31 -4.71 -13.54
C GLU A 41 -3.96 -5.57 -14.76
N PHE A 42 -2.89 -6.35 -14.66
CA PHE A 42 -2.52 -7.26 -15.73
C PHE A 42 -3.61 -8.30 -15.98
N ALA A 43 -4.20 -8.86 -14.93
CA ALA A 43 -5.31 -9.78 -15.02
C ALA A 43 -6.57 -9.14 -15.65
N MET A 44 -6.87 -7.88 -15.31
CA MET A 44 -7.97 -7.13 -15.94
C MET A 44 -7.74 -6.95 -17.44
N LYS A 45 -6.51 -6.66 -17.88
CA LYS A 45 -6.18 -6.50 -19.31
C LYS A 45 -6.22 -7.79 -20.13
N LEU A 46 -6.14 -8.94 -19.47
CA LEU A 46 -6.29 -10.25 -20.10
C LEU A 46 -7.73 -10.78 -20.04
N ASP A 47 -8.69 -9.95 -19.58
CA ASP A 47 -10.07 -10.34 -19.29
C ASP A 47 -10.21 -11.54 -18.33
N LEU A 48 -9.13 -11.86 -17.58
CA LEU A 48 -9.16 -12.93 -16.57
C LEU A 48 -10.14 -12.61 -15.45
N VAL A 49 -10.45 -11.33 -15.22
CA VAL A 49 -11.41 -10.89 -14.21
C VAL A 49 -12.85 -11.15 -14.63
N VAL A 50 -13.13 -11.26 -15.93
CA VAL A 50 -14.42 -11.73 -16.44
C VAL A 50 -14.51 -13.25 -16.32
N MET A 51 -13.43 -13.96 -16.65
CA MET A 51 -13.41 -15.42 -16.59
C MET A 51 -13.34 -15.97 -15.16
N LEU A 52 -12.73 -15.22 -14.23
CA LEU A 52 -12.43 -15.65 -12.87
C LEU A 52 -12.55 -14.46 -11.90
N PRO A 53 -13.77 -13.93 -11.67
CA PRO A 53 -13.97 -12.69 -10.90
C PRO A 53 -13.58 -12.80 -9.42
N PHE A 54 -13.53 -14.03 -8.89
CA PHE A 54 -13.09 -14.26 -7.52
C PHE A 54 -11.66 -13.77 -7.27
N PHE A 55 -10.78 -13.75 -8.29
CA PHE A 55 -9.42 -13.21 -8.14
C PHE A 55 -9.45 -11.72 -7.79
N TYR A 56 -10.40 -10.96 -8.34
CA TYR A 56 -10.55 -9.55 -8.04
C TYR A 56 -10.95 -9.30 -6.58
N ILE A 57 -11.75 -10.18 -5.98
CA ILE A 57 -12.09 -10.15 -4.55
C ILE A 57 -10.79 -10.19 -3.73
N PHE A 58 -9.91 -11.15 -4.01
CA PHE A 58 -8.64 -11.27 -3.29
C PHE A 58 -7.72 -10.07 -3.53
N PHE A 59 -7.59 -9.61 -4.78
CA PHE A 59 -6.67 -8.52 -5.10
C PHE A 59 -7.10 -7.20 -4.49
N LEU A 60 -8.36 -6.81 -4.64
CA LEU A 60 -8.83 -5.52 -4.12
C LEU A 60 -8.73 -5.51 -2.58
N SER A 61 -9.15 -6.59 -1.90
CA SER A 61 -8.97 -6.71 -0.45
C SER A 61 -7.52 -6.66 -0.02
N THR A 62 -6.60 -7.24 -0.79
CA THR A 62 -5.17 -7.21 -0.50
C THR A 62 -4.58 -5.81 -0.66
N ASN A 63 -5.07 -5.01 -1.62
CA ASN A 63 -4.63 -3.63 -1.79
C ASN A 63 -4.88 -2.78 -0.55
N TYR A 64 -5.97 -3.04 0.19
CA TYR A 64 -6.26 -2.39 1.47
C TYR A 64 -5.27 -2.73 2.60
N LEU A 65 -4.29 -3.61 2.37
CA LEU A 65 -3.18 -3.82 3.30
C LEU A 65 -2.04 -2.82 3.12
N ILE A 66 -1.99 -2.04 2.02
CA ILE A 66 -0.90 -1.07 1.75
C ILE A 66 -0.75 -0.06 2.89
N GLY A 67 -1.85 0.60 3.29
CA GLY A 67 -1.84 1.58 4.41
C GLY A 67 -1.41 0.95 5.75
N PRO A 68 -2.06 -0.14 6.21
CA PRO A 68 -1.68 -0.87 7.41
C PRO A 68 -0.23 -1.35 7.41
N LEU A 69 0.26 -1.90 6.30
CA LEU A 69 1.64 -2.38 6.18
C LEU A 69 2.63 -1.22 6.24
N LEU A 70 2.34 -0.09 5.59
CA LEU A 70 3.16 1.12 5.69
C LEU A 70 3.22 1.65 7.14
N PHE A 71 2.10 1.58 7.86
CA PHE A 71 2.03 1.94 9.28
C PHE A 71 2.84 0.99 10.17
N PHE A 72 2.67 -0.34 10.01
CA PHE A 72 3.45 -1.33 10.76
C PHE A 72 4.94 -1.26 10.45
N TYR A 73 5.27 -1.00 9.19
CA TYR A 73 6.63 -0.71 8.77
C TYR A 73 7.19 0.49 9.54
N ASN A 74 6.51 1.64 9.55
CA ASN A 74 6.96 2.80 10.32
C ASN A 74 7.08 2.52 11.82
N GLU A 75 6.08 1.89 12.45
CA GLU A 75 6.14 1.51 13.87
C GLU A 75 7.35 0.61 14.19
N SER A 76 7.67 -0.31 13.28
CA SER A 76 8.82 -1.19 13.43
C SER A 76 10.16 -0.46 13.26
N LEU A 77 10.20 0.65 12.52
CA LEU A 77 11.37 1.52 12.40
C LEU A 77 11.59 2.36 13.67
N LEU A 78 10.52 2.80 14.34
CA LEU A 78 10.60 3.67 15.53
C LEU A 78 10.96 2.92 16.82
N HIS A 79 10.71 1.62 16.89
CA HIS A 79 10.89 0.85 18.13
C HIS A 79 11.97 -0.23 18.03
N ARG A 80 12.77 -0.36 19.10
CA ARG A 80 13.84 -1.38 19.21
C ARG A 80 13.29 -2.80 19.20
N LYS A 81 12.25 -3.05 19.99
CA LYS A 81 11.52 -4.32 20.07
C LYS A 81 10.03 -4.08 19.75
N PRO A 82 9.65 -4.01 18.46
CA PRO A 82 8.26 -3.78 18.08
C PRO A 82 7.39 -4.95 18.57
N ARG A 83 6.58 -4.68 19.60
CA ARG A 83 5.54 -5.60 20.09
C ARG A 83 4.26 -5.32 19.33
N PHE A 84 3.72 -6.36 18.69
CA PHE A 84 2.43 -6.26 18.03
C PHE A 84 1.36 -6.23 19.13
N LYS A 85 0.84 -5.04 19.44
CA LYS A 85 -0.25 -4.87 20.41
C LYS A 85 -1.55 -5.35 19.77
N ASN A 86 -2.47 -5.90 20.56
CA ASN A 86 -3.78 -6.35 20.04
C ASN A 86 -4.56 -5.24 19.33
N GLN A 87 -4.42 -3.99 19.78
CA GLN A 87 -5.00 -2.82 19.10
C GLN A 87 -4.58 -2.69 17.63
N TYR A 88 -3.44 -3.25 17.22
CA TYR A 88 -2.99 -3.20 15.85
C TYR A 88 -3.75 -4.16 14.92
N LYS A 89 -4.45 -5.17 15.46
CA LYS A 89 -5.30 -6.07 14.65
C LYS A 89 -6.45 -5.31 13.98
N VAL A 90 -6.92 -4.22 14.60
CA VAL A 90 -7.98 -3.37 14.06
C VAL A 90 -7.58 -2.76 12.70
N HIS A 91 -6.28 -2.55 12.46
CA HIS A 91 -5.81 -2.02 11.18
C HIS A 91 -5.97 -2.99 10.00
N LEU A 92 -6.17 -4.29 10.27
CA LEU A 92 -6.48 -5.29 9.24
C LEU A 92 -7.97 -5.34 8.90
N PHE A 93 -8.83 -4.75 9.75
CA PHE A 93 -10.28 -4.77 9.56
C PHE A 93 -10.75 -4.19 8.23
N PRO A 94 -10.20 -3.06 7.69
CA PRO A 94 -10.62 -2.55 6.39
C PRO A 94 -10.45 -3.56 5.24
N SER A 95 -9.33 -4.31 5.23
CA SER A 95 -9.09 -5.35 4.22
C SER A 95 -10.10 -6.49 4.33
N LEU A 96 -10.38 -6.94 5.56
CA LEU A 96 -11.40 -7.97 5.83
C LEU A 96 -12.81 -7.48 5.45
N LEU A 97 -13.15 -6.23 5.78
CA LEU A 97 -14.44 -5.64 5.46
C LEU A 97 -14.65 -5.57 3.95
N VAL A 98 -13.63 -5.11 3.21
CA VAL A 98 -13.66 -5.10 1.73
C VAL A 98 -13.82 -6.52 1.19
N PHE A 99 -13.11 -7.51 1.75
CA PHE A 99 -13.26 -8.91 1.36
C PHE A 99 -14.70 -9.42 1.54
N ILE A 100 -15.29 -9.19 2.71
CA ILE A 100 -16.67 -9.61 3.01
C ILE A 100 -17.65 -8.90 2.07
N LEU A 101 -17.53 -7.58 1.90
CA LEU A 101 -18.43 -6.81 1.02
C LEU A 101 -18.38 -7.29 -0.43
N LEU A 102 -17.18 -7.52 -0.97
CA LEU A 102 -17.00 -8.02 -2.34
C LEU A 102 -17.54 -9.45 -2.48
N THR A 103 -17.30 -10.31 -1.49
CA THR A 103 -17.80 -11.69 -1.48
C THR A 103 -19.34 -11.71 -1.45
N THR A 104 -19.95 -10.91 -0.58
CA THR A 104 -21.42 -10.78 -0.53
C THR A 104 -21.98 -10.24 -1.85
N SER A 105 -21.32 -9.26 -2.46
CA SER A 105 -21.71 -8.70 -3.75
C SER A 105 -21.65 -9.75 -4.86
N PHE A 106 -20.56 -10.55 -4.89
CA PHE A 106 -20.37 -11.64 -5.83
C PHE A 106 -21.48 -12.69 -5.72
N PHE A 107 -21.80 -13.15 -4.50
CA PHE A 107 -22.86 -14.13 -4.29
C PHE A 107 -24.27 -13.58 -4.59
N TYR A 108 -24.51 -12.29 -4.40
CA TYR A 108 -25.83 -11.69 -4.61
C TYR A 108 -26.13 -11.43 -6.10
N ILE A 109 -25.17 -10.86 -6.83
CA ILE A 109 -25.38 -10.40 -8.21
C ILE A 109 -25.05 -11.50 -9.23
N GLY A 110 -24.27 -12.51 -8.83
CA GLY A 110 -23.79 -13.57 -9.70
C GLY A 110 -22.51 -13.20 -10.46
N GLU A 111 -21.82 -14.22 -10.95
CA GLU A 111 -20.49 -14.16 -11.56
C GLU A 111 -20.41 -13.18 -12.75
N ASP A 112 -21.27 -13.33 -13.74
CA ASP A 112 -21.23 -12.52 -14.98
C ASP A 112 -21.43 -11.02 -14.71
N LYS A 113 -22.47 -10.69 -13.94
CA LYS A 113 -22.81 -9.30 -13.60
C LYS A 113 -21.78 -8.67 -12.66
N PHE A 114 -21.18 -9.45 -11.76
CA PHE A 114 -20.08 -8.99 -10.90
C PHE A 114 -18.84 -8.66 -11.75
N GLY A 115 -18.45 -9.52 -12.69
CA GLY A 115 -17.38 -9.24 -13.66
C GLY A 115 -17.61 -7.94 -14.44
N GLN A 116 -18.83 -7.73 -14.93
CA GLN A 116 -19.20 -6.48 -15.62
C GLN A 116 -19.13 -5.25 -14.71
N SER A 117 -19.53 -5.37 -13.44
CA SER A 117 -19.51 -4.25 -12.49
C SER A 117 -18.09 -3.80 -12.13
N ILE A 118 -17.12 -4.73 -12.17
CA ILE A 118 -15.70 -4.40 -11.98
C ILE A 118 -15.19 -3.55 -13.15
N LEU A 119 -15.55 -3.94 -14.37
CA LEU A 119 -15.11 -3.30 -15.62
C LEU A 119 -15.88 -2.02 -15.97
N LEU A 120 -16.96 -1.70 -15.24
CA LEU A 120 -17.84 -0.53 -15.49
C LEU A 120 -18.43 -0.50 -16.91
N THR A 121 -18.59 -1.66 -17.57
CA THR A 121 -18.88 -1.71 -19.00
C THR A 121 -20.36 -1.48 -19.35
N SER A 122 -21.28 -1.52 -18.39
CA SER A 122 -22.72 -1.34 -18.67
C SER A 122 -23.52 -0.95 -17.42
N SER A 123 -23.65 0.34 -17.14
CA SER A 123 -24.58 0.83 -16.10
C SER A 123 -26.06 0.76 -16.53
N GLU A 124 -26.32 0.63 -17.84
CA GLU A 124 -27.66 0.68 -18.42
C GLU A 124 -28.50 -0.58 -18.14
N SER A 125 -27.88 -1.67 -17.69
CA SER A 125 -28.53 -2.96 -17.43
C SER A 125 -28.75 -3.28 -15.94
N TYR A 126 -28.35 -2.40 -15.01
CA TYR A 126 -28.52 -2.66 -13.57
C TYR A 126 -29.81 -2.05 -13.03
N SER A 127 -30.62 -2.86 -12.35
CA SER A 127 -31.83 -2.41 -11.65
C SER A 127 -31.72 -2.61 -10.13
N GLY A 128 -32.18 -1.63 -9.35
CA GLY A 128 -32.30 -1.75 -7.89
C GLY A 128 -30.97 -1.98 -7.16
N MET A 129 -30.89 -3.07 -6.39
CA MET A 129 -29.74 -3.41 -5.54
C MET A 129 -28.44 -3.67 -6.33
N GLU A 130 -28.52 -4.16 -7.56
CA GLU A 130 -27.34 -4.44 -8.40
C GLU A 130 -26.55 -3.16 -8.69
N ASN A 131 -27.26 -2.06 -8.93
CA ASN A 131 -26.66 -0.75 -9.19
C ASN A 131 -25.93 -0.22 -7.93
N ILE A 132 -26.52 -0.44 -6.76
CA ILE A 132 -25.92 -0.07 -5.47
C ILE A 132 -24.58 -0.80 -5.27
N PHE A 133 -24.53 -2.09 -5.56
CA PHE A 133 -23.28 -2.86 -5.44
C PHE A 133 -22.24 -2.45 -6.49
N ALA A 134 -22.64 -2.14 -7.72
CA ALA A 134 -21.71 -1.63 -8.73
C ALA A 134 -21.07 -0.30 -8.27
N TYR A 135 -21.88 0.64 -7.74
CA TYR A 135 -21.36 1.88 -7.14
C TYR A 135 -20.51 1.64 -5.91
N LEU A 136 -20.86 0.65 -5.08
CA LEU A 136 -20.05 0.27 -3.93
C LEU A 136 -18.66 -0.21 -4.36
N ILE A 137 -18.58 -1.11 -5.36
CA ILE A 137 -17.31 -1.60 -5.90
C ILE A 137 -16.48 -0.43 -6.46
N LEU A 138 -17.12 0.48 -7.21
CA LEU A 138 -16.47 1.69 -7.72
C LEU A 138 -15.92 2.56 -6.59
N PHE A 139 -16.73 2.82 -5.57
CA PHE A 139 -16.35 3.61 -4.40
C PHE A 139 -15.18 2.98 -3.63
N LEU A 140 -15.19 1.65 -3.47
CA LEU A 140 -14.10 0.90 -2.84
C LEU A 140 -12.81 0.97 -3.68
N LYS A 141 -12.87 0.72 -4.99
CA LYS A 141 -11.65 0.75 -5.82
C LYS A 141 -11.07 2.17 -6.00
N THR A 142 -11.88 3.21 -5.82
CA THR A 142 -11.46 4.61 -5.97
C THR A 142 -11.43 5.35 -4.64
N THR A 143 -12.46 6.16 -4.35
CA THR A 143 -12.52 7.16 -3.28
C THR A 143 -12.14 6.61 -1.91
N PHE A 144 -12.69 5.47 -1.53
CA PHE A 144 -12.45 4.91 -0.21
C PHE A 144 -11.00 4.47 -0.03
N PHE A 145 -10.38 3.92 -1.07
CA PHE A 145 -8.97 3.53 -1.04
C PHE A 145 -8.05 4.74 -0.81
N TYR A 146 -8.34 5.89 -1.44
CA TYR A 146 -7.57 7.13 -1.20
C TYR A 146 -7.72 7.65 0.22
N LEU A 147 -8.95 7.76 0.71
CA LEU A 147 -9.23 8.23 2.06
C LEU A 147 -8.55 7.32 3.09
N HIS A 148 -8.57 6.02 2.85
CA HIS A 148 -7.89 5.02 3.67
C HIS A 148 -6.38 5.26 3.69
N LEU A 149 -5.73 5.47 2.54
CA LEU A 149 -4.29 5.71 2.47
C LEU A 149 -3.88 7.04 3.15
N LEU A 150 -4.64 8.11 2.92
CA LEU A 150 -4.45 9.42 3.57
C LEU A 150 -4.60 9.32 5.10
N PHE A 151 -5.58 8.56 5.58
CA PHE A 151 -5.78 8.30 7.00
C PHE A 151 -4.56 7.64 7.64
N TYR A 152 -3.98 6.62 6.98
CA TYR A 152 -2.76 5.99 7.49
C TYR A 152 -1.56 6.92 7.49
N TYR A 153 -1.41 7.77 6.48
CA TYR A 153 -0.36 8.79 6.47
C TYR A 153 -0.50 9.77 7.64
N TYR A 154 -1.72 10.23 7.93
CA TYR A 154 -2.00 11.06 9.11
C TYR A 154 -1.59 10.34 10.42
N LEU A 155 -1.95 9.06 10.59
CA LEU A 155 -1.56 8.28 11.76
C LEU A 155 -0.04 8.12 11.89
N ILE A 156 0.65 7.89 10.78
CA ILE A 156 2.10 7.74 10.75
C ILE A 156 2.77 9.04 11.19
N ASN A 157 2.38 10.19 10.61
CA ASN A 157 2.95 11.49 10.98
C ASN A 157 2.72 11.81 12.46
N LYS A 158 1.52 11.53 12.97
CA LYS A 158 1.22 11.69 14.40
C LYS A 158 2.13 10.86 15.30
N ASN A 159 2.49 9.64 14.88
CA ASN A 159 3.42 8.80 15.63
C ASN A 159 4.87 9.28 15.51
N GLN A 160 5.29 9.75 14.34
CA GLN A 160 6.61 10.34 14.15
C GLN A 160 6.79 11.61 14.98
N ASP A 161 5.81 12.51 15.02
CA ASP A 161 5.85 13.73 15.84
C ASP A 161 5.98 13.42 17.33
N ARG A 162 5.23 12.43 17.83
CA ARG A 162 5.34 11.96 19.22
C ARG A 162 6.73 11.43 19.52
N HIS A 163 7.30 10.65 18.59
CA HIS A 163 8.65 10.11 18.73
C HIS A 163 9.70 11.22 18.72
N LYS A 164 9.60 12.17 17.77
CA LYS A 164 10.49 13.32 17.65
C LYS A 164 10.46 14.21 18.88
N LYS A 165 9.30 14.47 19.47
CA LYS A 165 9.19 15.23 20.73
C LYS A 165 9.96 14.56 21.87
N LYS A 166 9.89 13.23 21.96
CA LYS A 166 10.54 12.48 23.02
C LYS A 166 12.05 12.36 22.84
N TYR A 167 12.51 12.23 21.60
CA TYR A 167 13.89 11.81 21.34
C TYR A 167 14.70 12.70 20.37
N GLY A 168 14.07 13.71 19.76
CA GLY A 168 14.68 14.55 18.74
C GLY A 168 15.94 15.29 19.19
N LYS A 169 16.14 15.49 20.50
CA LYS A 169 17.35 16.12 21.07
C LYS A 169 18.63 15.31 20.82
N PHE A 170 18.54 13.99 20.64
CA PHE A 170 19.72 13.11 20.57
C PHE A 170 20.07 12.68 19.13
N TYR A 171 19.14 12.82 18.18
CA TYR A 171 19.30 12.31 16.81
C TYR A 171 18.39 12.99 15.77
N ALA A 172 18.19 14.31 15.90
CA ALA A 172 17.37 15.13 14.99
C ALA A 172 17.62 14.85 13.50
N ASP A 173 18.88 14.72 13.09
CA ASP A 173 19.24 14.51 11.68
C ASP A 173 18.75 13.16 11.14
N TYR A 174 18.82 12.11 11.96
CA TYR A 174 18.35 10.78 11.57
C TYR A 174 16.82 10.68 11.57
N GLU A 175 16.13 11.38 12.48
CA GLU A 175 14.66 11.49 12.42
C GLU A 175 14.23 12.25 11.17
N LYS A 176 14.85 13.40 10.89
CA LYS A 176 14.54 14.22 9.72
C LYS A 176 14.77 13.44 8.42
N ARG A 177 15.88 12.70 8.33
CA ARG A 177 16.15 11.83 7.17
C ARG A 177 15.10 10.71 7.05
N ASN A 178 14.70 10.09 8.16
CA ASN A 178 13.67 9.06 8.14
C ASN A 178 12.29 9.61 7.72
N GLU A 179 11.92 10.79 8.18
CA GLU A 179 10.70 11.51 7.78
C GLU A 179 10.70 11.77 6.26
N LEU A 180 11.80 12.30 5.71
CA LEU A 180 11.93 12.57 4.27
C LEU A 180 11.85 11.30 3.42
N LEU A 181 12.48 10.21 3.85
CA LEU A 181 12.41 8.92 3.15
C LEU A 181 10.98 8.34 3.18
N LEU A 182 10.28 8.47 4.32
CA LEU A 182 8.90 8.02 4.44
C LEU A 182 7.97 8.86 3.55
N LEU A 183 8.13 10.18 3.56
CA LEU A 183 7.38 11.08 2.70
C LEU A 183 7.58 10.71 1.22
N ARG A 184 8.81 10.40 0.82
CA ARG A 184 9.12 9.94 -0.54
C ARG A 184 8.41 8.63 -0.87
N ILE A 185 8.40 7.65 0.03
CA ILE A 185 7.62 6.41 -0.14
C ILE A 185 6.14 6.72 -0.32
N PHE A 186 5.57 7.56 0.54
CA PHE A 186 4.16 7.91 0.51
C PHE A 186 3.76 8.63 -0.78
N ILE A 187 4.50 9.67 -1.17
CA ILE A 187 4.27 10.40 -2.42
C ILE A 187 4.41 9.46 -3.62
N SER A 188 5.36 8.52 -3.57
CA SER A 188 5.53 7.55 -4.66
C SER A 188 4.35 6.59 -4.75
N ILE A 189 3.83 6.10 -3.62
CA ILE A 189 2.60 5.28 -3.60
C ILE A 189 1.41 6.09 -4.15
N LEU A 190 1.25 7.35 -3.71
CA LEU A 190 0.20 8.22 -4.25
C LEU A 190 0.35 8.39 -5.77
N GLY A 191 1.57 8.61 -6.25
CA GLY A 191 1.89 8.72 -7.67
C GLY A 191 1.55 7.45 -8.46
N LEU A 192 1.80 6.25 -7.91
CA LEU A 192 1.40 4.99 -8.53
C LEU A 192 -0.11 4.98 -8.77
N ILE A 193 -0.88 5.35 -7.76
CA ILE A 193 -2.34 5.33 -7.88
C ILE A 193 -2.82 6.41 -8.85
N VAL A 194 -2.22 7.61 -8.86
CA VAL A 194 -2.52 8.64 -9.86
C VAL A 194 -2.25 8.13 -11.28
N THR A 195 -1.15 7.41 -11.51
CA THR A 195 -0.89 6.82 -12.84
C THR A 195 -1.96 5.79 -13.24
N GLN A 196 -2.53 5.05 -12.27
CA GLN A 196 -3.62 4.11 -12.53
C GLN A 196 -4.92 4.84 -12.88
N VAL A 197 -5.28 5.88 -12.14
CA VAL A 197 -6.47 6.69 -12.41
C VAL A 197 -6.39 7.33 -13.78
N ILE A 198 -5.23 7.84 -14.19
CA ILE A 198 -5.04 8.40 -15.52
C ILE A 198 -5.33 7.32 -16.58
N LEU A 199 -4.79 6.11 -16.41
CA LEU A 199 -5.06 5.03 -17.37
C LEU A 199 -6.54 4.61 -17.41
N GLU A 200 -7.22 4.61 -16.27
CA GLU A 200 -8.64 4.26 -16.17
C GLU A 200 -9.55 5.37 -16.75
N LEU A 201 -9.32 6.64 -16.40
CA LEU A 201 -10.14 7.78 -16.86
C LEU A 201 -10.00 8.04 -18.36
N PHE A 202 -8.79 7.94 -18.88
CA PHE A 202 -8.55 8.18 -20.30
C PHE A 202 -8.82 6.96 -21.17
N LYS A 203 -9.35 5.86 -20.60
CA LYS A 203 -9.60 4.57 -21.27
C LYS A 203 -8.50 4.28 -22.28
N ALA A 204 -7.25 4.33 -21.81
CA ALA A 204 -6.14 4.74 -22.65
C ALA A 204 -5.90 3.79 -23.84
N ASP A 205 -6.47 4.10 -25.00
CA ASP A 205 -6.14 3.49 -26.30
C ASP A 205 -4.84 4.09 -26.86
N ASN A 206 -4.37 5.20 -26.30
CA ASN A 206 -3.14 5.86 -26.73
C ASN A 206 -1.91 5.09 -26.21
N PRO A 207 -1.12 4.43 -27.09
CA PRO A 207 0.02 3.63 -26.67
C PRO A 207 1.11 4.46 -25.98
N TYR A 208 1.28 5.73 -26.35
CA TYR A 208 2.27 6.61 -25.73
C TYR A 208 1.92 6.95 -24.28
N LEU A 209 0.63 7.15 -23.97
CA LEU A 209 0.17 7.38 -22.61
C LEU A 209 0.39 6.12 -21.75
N ILE A 210 0.05 4.95 -22.29
CA ILE A 210 0.28 3.67 -21.61
C ILE A 210 1.77 3.47 -21.30
N ILE A 211 2.65 3.71 -22.27
CA ILE A 211 4.10 3.57 -22.09
C ILE A 211 4.60 4.56 -21.03
N GLY A 212 4.18 5.83 -21.12
CA GLY A 212 4.56 6.89 -20.18
C GLY A 212 4.15 6.57 -18.74
N CYS A 213 2.89 6.18 -18.52
CA CYS A 213 2.40 5.80 -17.20
C CYS A 213 3.11 4.56 -16.64
N ASN A 214 3.39 3.53 -17.47
CA ASN A 214 4.14 2.35 -17.02
C ASN A 214 5.59 2.69 -16.63
N LEU A 215 6.26 3.55 -17.40
CA LEU A 215 7.61 4.02 -17.08
C LEU A 215 7.62 4.81 -15.78
N ALA A 216 6.69 5.76 -15.63
CA ALA A 216 6.53 6.54 -14.41
C ALA A 216 6.29 5.63 -13.20
N ALA A 217 5.36 4.68 -13.29
CA ALA A 217 5.08 3.73 -12.23
C ALA A 217 6.30 2.87 -11.88
N GLY A 218 7.07 2.41 -12.87
CA GLY A 218 8.34 1.70 -12.64
C GLY A 218 9.35 2.52 -11.85
N ILE A 219 9.54 3.79 -12.22
CA ILE A 219 10.44 4.72 -11.51
C ILE A 219 9.97 4.92 -10.07
N LEU A 220 8.67 5.14 -9.85
CA LEU A 220 8.10 5.32 -8.53
C LEU A 220 8.30 4.09 -7.63
N ILE A 221 8.15 2.87 -8.16
CA ILE A 221 8.43 1.62 -7.43
C ILE A 221 9.90 1.53 -7.02
N VAL A 222 10.82 1.87 -7.93
CA VAL A 222 12.26 1.90 -7.62
C VAL A 222 12.56 2.94 -6.54
N LEU A 223 11.92 4.11 -6.57
CA LEU A 223 12.05 5.13 -5.52
C LEU A 223 11.54 4.64 -4.16
N ILE A 224 10.40 3.92 -4.13
CA ILE A 224 9.90 3.28 -2.91
C ILE A 224 10.95 2.29 -2.38
N PHE A 225 11.46 1.42 -3.24
CA PHE A 225 12.46 0.42 -2.87
C PHE A 225 13.73 1.04 -2.28
N ILE A 226 14.35 1.99 -2.98
CA ILE A 226 15.59 2.65 -2.54
C ILE A 226 15.37 3.31 -1.18
N SER A 227 14.25 4.05 -1.03
CA SER A 227 13.95 4.78 0.20
C SER A 227 13.70 3.85 1.38
N GLY A 228 12.93 2.78 1.17
CA GLY A 228 12.62 1.83 2.24
C GLY A 228 13.82 0.97 2.62
N LYS A 229 14.68 0.61 1.66
CA LYS A 229 15.97 -0.05 1.93
C LYS A 229 16.83 0.84 2.82
N GLU A 230 17.00 2.11 2.46
CA GLU A 230 17.80 3.07 3.22
C GLU A 230 17.27 3.25 4.66
N GLN A 231 15.95 3.32 4.85
CA GLN A 231 15.35 3.38 6.19
C GLN A 231 15.64 2.12 7.03
N VAL A 232 15.58 0.94 6.42
CA VAL A 232 15.92 -0.32 7.10
C VAL A 232 17.39 -0.33 7.53
N GLU A 233 18.29 0.21 6.69
CA GLU A 233 19.72 0.31 6.98
C GLU A 233 20.02 1.31 8.11
N ILE A 234 19.43 2.49 8.06
CA ILE A 234 19.60 3.54 9.06
C ILE A 234 19.05 3.12 10.43
N ARG A 235 18.02 2.26 10.47
CA ARG A 235 17.40 1.79 11.71
C ARG A 235 18.42 1.22 12.70
N LYS A 236 19.41 0.43 12.25
CA LYS A 236 20.40 -0.18 13.14
C LYS A 236 21.21 0.89 13.89
N TYR A 237 21.67 1.90 13.17
CA TYR A 237 22.43 3.01 13.73
C TYR A 237 21.59 3.88 14.67
N ARG A 238 20.33 4.17 14.29
CA ARG A 238 19.37 4.88 15.16
C ARG A 238 19.15 4.13 16.47
N MET A 239 18.91 2.82 16.41
CA MET A 239 18.66 2.00 17.60
C MET A 239 19.89 1.88 18.50
N TYR A 240 21.09 1.87 17.93
CA TYR A 240 22.34 1.90 18.70
C TYR A 240 22.48 3.22 19.48
N LYS A 241 22.32 4.38 18.81
CA LYS A 241 22.35 5.69 19.47
C LYS A 241 21.23 5.87 20.52
N LEU A 242 20.06 5.31 20.26
CA LEU A 242 18.95 5.27 21.23
C LEU A 242 19.34 4.53 22.51
N SER A 243 20.05 3.41 22.37
CA SER A 243 20.47 2.63 23.54
C SER A 243 21.59 3.29 24.34
N SER A 244 22.47 4.09 23.73
CA SER A 244 23.54 4.79 24.45
C SER A 244 23.02 5.93 25.33
N HIS A 245 21.87 6.51 25.01
CA HIS A 245 21.27 7.61 25.78
C HIS A 245 20.04 7.17 26.60
N GLU A 246 19.78 5.86 26.74
CA GLU A 246 18.58 5.34 27.40
C GLU A 246 18.47 5.80 28.87
N HIS A 247 19.61 5.93 29.57
CA HIS A 247 19.67 6.44 30.94
C HIS A 247 19.33 7.92 31.06
N GLU A 248 19.70 8.75 30.08
CA GLU A 248 19.38 10.18 30.06
C GLU A 248 17.91 10.42 29.70
N ILE A 249 17.37 9.56 28.83
CA ILE A 249 15.96 9.61 28.42
C ILE A 249 15.02 9.20 29.56
N ARG A 250 15.41 8.25 30.42
CA ARG A 250 14.57 7.81 31.56
C ARG A 250 14.50 8.81 32.72
N LYS A 251 15.44 9.76 32.79
CA LYS A 251 15.49 10.79 33.84
C LYS A 251 14.61 12.02 33.54
N LYS A 252 13.95 12.05 32.38
CA LYS A 252 12.98 13.09 31.95
C LYS A 252 11.62 12.47 31.73
#